data_AF-A0A1G6STE7-F1
#
_entry.id   AF-A0A1G6STE7-F1
#
_cell.length_a   1.000
_cell.length_b   1.000
_cell.length_c   1.000
_cell.angle_alpha   90.00
_cell.angle_beta   90.00
_cell.angle_gamma   90.00
#
_symmetry.space_group_name_H-M   'P 1'
#
loop_
_entity.id
_entity.type
_entity.pdbx_description
1 polymer ?
#
loop_
_entity_poly.entity_id
_entity_poly.type
_entity_poly.pdbx_seq_one_letter_code
_entity_poly.pdbx_strand_id
1 'polypeptide(L)'
;MEGPTDPLLGPNRWAAWAVVIAATVPDSDLAVVVASVLLILLARGEGVFPALLRHPIPLWLGRMSYSLYLIHVPVMLAVAHALHGAIGPLAITALGVVLAFPLAWALYVGAERPALALSRLIGTCIRPATATSQAAVRN
;
A
#
# COMPACT_ATOMS: atom_id res chain seq x y z
N MET A 1 29.57 -22.19 23.16
CA MET A 1 29.52 -22.49 21.71
C MET A 1 28.28 -21.81 21.17
N GLU A 2 28.36 -20.50 20.94
CA GLU A 2 27.27 -19.72 20.36
C GLU A 2 27.37 -19.85 18.84
N GLY A 3 26.43 -20.57 18.23
CA GLY A 3 26.31 -20.66 16.79
C GLY A 3 25.81 -19.32 16.20
N PRO A 4 26.09 -19.04 14.92
CA PRO A 4 25.62 -17.83 14.25
C PRO A 4 24.09 -17.78 14.32
N THR A 5 23.56 -16.74 14.97
CA THR A 5 22.14 -16.43 14.95
C THR A 5 21.80 -15.88 13.57
N ASP A 6 21.58 -16.78 12.62
CA ASP A 6 21.08 -16.43 11.29
C ASP A 6 19.78 -15.61 11.42
N PRO A 7 19.76 -14.35 10.95
CA PRO A 7 18.61 -13.47 11.09
C PRO A 7 17.35 -13.95 10.32
N LEU A 8 17.48 -15.03 9.56
CA LEU A 8 16.44 -15.66 8.74
C LEU A 8 15.75 -16.85 9.43
N LEU A 9 16.21 -17.28 10.62
CA LEU A 9 15.71 -18.44 11.37
C LEU A 9 14.85 -18.05 12.60
N GLY A 10 14.08 -16.97 12.52
CA GLY A 10 13.16 -16.57 13.60
C GLY A 10 11.87 -17.42 13.68
N PRO A 11 11.18 -17.44 14.85
CA PRO A 11 9.98 -18.23 15.14
C PRO A 11 8.72 -17.86 14.33
N ASN A 12 8.82 -17.04 13.28
CA ASN A 12 7.67 -16.48 12.56
C ASN A 12 7.54 -17.05 11.13
N ARG A 13 8.40 -18.01 10.75
CA ARG A 13 8.44 -18.59 9.39
C ARG A 13 7.18 -19.37 9.04
N TRP A 14 6.60 -20.11 9.98
CA TRP A 14 5.37 -20.87 9.75
C TRP A 14 4.18 -19.96 9.47
N ALA A 15 4.11 -18.78 10.09
CA ALA A 15 3.07 -17.79 9.82
C ALA A 15 3.23 -17.16 8.41
N ALA A 16 4.46 -16.90 7.98
CA ALA A 16 4.74 -16.40 6.64
C ALA A 16 4.35 -17.41 5.55
N TRP A 17 4.71 -18.68 5.74
CA TRP A 17 4.28 -19.76 4.82
C TRP A 17 2.77 -19.95 4.84
N ALA A 18 2.10 -19.84 5.99
CA ALA A 18 0.65 -19.90 6.09
C ALA A 18 -0.05 -18.77 5.31
N VAL A 19 0.49 -17.55 5.34
CA VAL A 19 0.01 -16.43 4.50
C VAL A 19 0.14 -16.75 3.02
N VAL A 20 1.31 -17.25 2.59
CA VAL A 20 1.56 -17.59 1.18
C VAL A 20 0.62 -18.70 0.72
N ILE A 21 0.44 -19.75 1.53
CA ILE A 21 -0.44 -20.88 1.23
C ILE A 21 -1.91 -20.42 1.16
N ALA A 22 -2.36 -19.62 2.12
CA ALA A 22 -3.72 -19.06 2.12
C ALA A 22 -3.96 -18.14 0.90
N ALA A 23 -2.96 -17.36 0.49
CA ALA A 23 -3.05 -16.47 -0.67
C ALA A 23 -3.07 -17.21 -2.02
N THR A 24 -2.66 -18.48 -2.07
CA THR A 24 -2.66 -19.28 -3.30
C THR A 24 -3.95 -20.07 -3.56
N VAL A 25 -4.95 -20.02 -2.65
CA VAL A 25 -6.23 -20.72 -2.84
C VAL A 25 -7.12 -19.89 -3.78
N PRO A 26 -7.48 -20.38 -4.99
CA PRO A 26 -8.36 -19.66 -5.90
C PRO A 26 -9.80 -19.63 -5.37
N ASP A 27 -10.53 -18.53 -5.65
CA ASP A 27 -11.99 -18.41 -5.56
C ASP A 27 -12.66 -18.57 -4.18
N SER A 28 -11.99 -18.22 -3.08
CA SER A 28 -12.71 -17.99 -1.82
C SER A 28 -12.38 -16.63 -1.20
N ASP A 29 -13.40 -15.78 -1.10
CA ASP A 29 -13.34 -14.51 -0.35
C ASP A 29 -12.79 -14.75 1.07
N LEU A 30 -13.12 -15.91 1.65
CA LEU A 30 -12.59 -16.35 2.94
C LEU A 30 -11.07 -16.54 2.94
N ALA A 31 -10.47 -17.12 1.89
CA ALA A 31 -9.02 -17.24 1.82
C ALA A 31 -8.33 -15.88 1.73
N VAL A 32 -8.90 -14.95 0.96
CA VAL A 32 -8.39 -13.57 0.87
C VAL A 32 -8.49 -12.86 2.21
N VAL A 33 -9.62 -13.00 2.92
CA VAL A 33 -9.80 -12.42 4.26
C VAL A 33 -8.80 -13.01 5.24
N VAL A 34 -8.67 -14.33 5.29
CA VAL A 34 -7.72 -15.02 6.19
C VAL A 34 -6.29 -14.60 5.87
N ALA A 35 -5.88 -14.62 4.61
CA ALA A 35 -4.55 -14.18 4.19
C ALA A 35 -4.29 -12.73 4.58
N SER A 36 -5.25 -11.84 4.39
CA SER A 36 -5.15 -10.41 4.76
C SER A 36 -5.01 -10.23 6.27
N VAL A 37 -5.82 -10.94 7.07
CA VAL A 37 -5.75 -10.89 8.54
C VAL A 37 -4.40 -11.39 9.02
N LEU A 38 -3.92 -12.54 8.52
CA LEU A 38 -2.60 -13.05 8.89
C LEU A 38 -1.48 -12.08 8.48
N LEU A 39 -1.57 -11.48 7.29
CA LEU A 39 -0.61 -10.48 6.81
C LEU A 39 -0.55 -9.26 7.76
N ILE A 40 -1.70 -8.75 8.19
CA ILE A 40 -1.79 -7.64 9.14
C ILE A 40 -1.17 -8.04 10.49
N LEU A 41 -1.50 -9.22 11.02
CA LEU A 41 -0.92 -9.71 12.27
C LEU A 41 0.60 -9.85 12.16
N LEU A 42 1.11 -10.35 11.04
CA LEU A 42 2.55 -10.49 10.78
C LEU A 42 3.24 -9.13 10.67
N ALA A 43 2.57 -8.12 10.12
CA ALA A 43 3.07 -6.75 10.03
C ALA A 43 3.10 -6.01 11.39
N ARG A 44 2.36 -6.49 12.39
CA ARG A 44 2.30 -5.89 13.75
C ARG A 44 3.44 -6.33 14.67
N GLY A 45 4.06 -7.48 14.40
CA GLY A 45 5.14 -8.03 15.22
C GLY A 45 6.46 -7.25 15.13
N GLU A 46 7.47 -7.74 15.83
CA GLU A 46 8.86 -7.29 15.70
C GLU A 46 9.64 -8.34 14.90
N GLY A 47 10.30 -7.91 13.81
CA GLY A 47 11.06 -8.81 12.95
C GLY A 47 11.36 -8.26 11.55
N VAL A 48 12.00 -9.10 10.72
CA VAL A 48 12.47 -8.75 9.38
C VAL A 48 11.30 -8.38 8.44
N PHE A 49 10.16 -9.06 8.55
CA PHE A 49 9.00 -8.82 7.69
C PHE A 49 8.37 -7.42 7.91
N PRO A 50 8.02 -7.01 9.15
CA PRO A 50 7.65 -5.62 9.45
C PRO A 50 8.72 -4.60 9.03
N ALA A 51 10.01 -4.90 9.24
CA ALA A 51 11.09 -3.99 8.87
C ALA A 51 11.17 -3.80 7.34
N LEU A 52 10.96 -4.87 6.57
CA LEU A 52 10.89 -4.83 5.12
C LEU A 52 9.66 -4.03 4.65
N LEU A 53 8.48 -4.24 5.26
CA LEU A 53 7.27 -3.47 4.92
C LEU A 53 7.41 -1.97 5.24
N ARG A 54 8.16 -1.63 6.29
CA ARG A 54 8.46 -0.24 6.67
C ARG A 54 9.61 0.38 5.87
N HIS A 55 10.23 -0.37 4.96
CA HIS A 55 11.27 0.15 4.09
C HIS A 55 10.68 1.24 3.16
N PRO A 56 11.46 2.27 2.79
CA PRO A 56 10.99 3.35 1.91
C PRO A 56 10.46 2.86 0.55
N ILE A 57 10.93 1.72 0.04
CA ILE A 57 10.51 1.18 -1.27
C ILE A 57 9.05 0.69 -1.25
N PRO A 58 8.63 -0.26 -0.38
CA PRO A 58 7.22 -0.66 -0.27
C PRO A 58 6.28 0.49 0.09
N LEU A 59 6.72 1.38 0.97
CA LEU A 59 5.93 2.58 1.32
C LEU A 59 5.76 3.52 0.14
N TRP A 60 6.81 3.72 -0.66
CA TRP A 60 6.74 4.51 -1.89
C TRP A 60 5.82 3.86 -2.92
N LEU A 61 5.91 2.54 -3.08
CA LEU A 61 5.04 1.80 -4.00
C LEU A 61 3.58 1.89 -3.58
N GLY A 62 3.28 1.72 -2.29
CA GLY A 62 1.92 1.87 -1.75
C GLY A 62 1.34 3.27 -1.96
N ARG A 63 2.17 4.31 -1.87
CA ARG A 63 1.75 5.69 -2.18
C ARG A 63 1.46 5.88 -3.67
N MET A 64 2.30 5.34 -4.55
CA MET A 64 2.05 5.41 -6.00
C MET A 64 0.80 4.62 -6.40
N SER A 65 0.54 3.47 -5.76
CA SER A 65 -0.66 2.66 -5.99
C SER A 65 -1.96 3.43 -5.75
N TYR A 66 -2.00 4.37 -4.81
CA TYR A 66 -3.18 5.20 -4.58
C TYR A 66 -3.49 6.11 -5.77
N SER A 67 -2.47 6.84 -6.24
CA SER A 67 -2.58 7.67 -7.44
C SER A 67 -2.96 6.86 -8.68
N LEU A 68 -2.37 5.67 -8.85
CA LEU A 68 -2.70 4.75 -9.94
C LEU A 68 -4.15 4.26 -9.86
N TYR A 69 -4.60 3.83 -8.68
CA TYR A 69 -5.98 3.40 -8.44
C TYR A 69 -6.98 4.51 -8.79
N LEU A 70 -6.66 5.76 -8.48
CA LEU A 70 -7.54 6.88 -8.76
C LEU A 70 -7.67 7.19 -10.26
N ILE A 71 -6.59 7.05 -11.03
CA ILE A 71 -6.54 7.50 -12.43
C ILE A 71 -6.72 6.37 -13.47
N HIS A 72 -6.43 5.11 -13.12
CA HIS A 72 -6.46 4.03 -14.10
C HIS A 72 -7.85 3.83 -14.73
N VAL A 73 -8.93 3.86 -13.94
CA VAL A 73 -10.31 3.72 -14.47
C VAL A 73 -10.69 4.89 -15.38
N PRO A 74 -10.53 6.17 -14.97
CA PRO A 74 -10.77 7.31 -15.87
C PRO A 74 -9.97 7.24 -17.18
N VAL A 75 -8.68 6.87 -17.11
CA VAL A 75 -7.82 6.74 -18.31
C VAL A 75 -8.29 5.61 -19.20
N MET A 76 -8.62 4.45 -18.62
CA MET A 76 -9.19 3.33 -19.38
C MET A 76 -10.45 3.75 -20.11
N LEU A 77 -11.36 4.45 -19.41
CA LEU A 77 -12.61 4.90 -20.00
C LEU A 77 -12.38 5.93 -21.10
N ALA A 78 -11.45 6.87 -20.91
CA ALA A 78 -11.09 7.87 -21.91
C ALA A 78 -10.51 7.24 -23.18
N VAL A 79 -9.56 6.31 -23.04
CA VAL A 79 -8.97 5.58 -24.18
C VAL A 79 -10.01 4.70 -24.86
N ALA A 80 -10.82 3.98 -24.07
CA ALA A 80 -11.87 3.13 -24.61
C ALA A 80 -12.90 3.94 -25.39
N HIS A 81 -13.28 5.13 -24.91
CA HIS A 81 -14.24 5.99 -25.59
C HIS A 81 -13.66 6.64 -26.85
N ALA A 82 -12.42 7.14 -26.78
CA ALA A 82 -11.78 7.84 -27.89
C ALA A 82 -11.40 6.90 -29.06
N LEU A 83 -10.99 5.67 -28.75
CA LEU A 83 -10.50 4.70 -29.72
C LEU A 83 -11.45 3.51 -29.91
N HIS A 84 -12.70 3.62 -29.43
CA HIS A 84 -13.71 2.60 -29.60
C HIS A 84 -13.91 2.29 -31.09
N GLY A 85 -13.78 1.01 -31.47
CA GLY A 85 -13.96 0.56 -32.86
C GLY A 85 -12.77 0.82 -33.80
N ALA A 86 -11.77 1.60 -33.38
CA ALA A 86 -10.53 1.79 -34.16
C ALA A 86 -9.48 0.72 -33.86
N ILE A 87 -9.41 0.24 -32.62
CA ILE A 87 -8.48 -0.79 -32.16
C ILE A 87 -9.19 -1.84 -31.31
N GLY A 88 -8.59 -3.03 -31.21
CA GLY A 88 -9.15 -4.13 -30.43
C GLY A 88 -9.13 -3.88 -28.91
N PRO A 89 -9.97 -4.58 -28.13
CA PRO A 89 -10.07 -4.40 -26.67
C PRO A 89 -8.74 -4.58 -25.92
N LEU A 90 -7.90 -5.54 -26.36
CA LEU A 90 -6.58 -5.77 -25.78
C LEU A 90 -5.61 -4.60 -26.02
N ALA A 91 -5.71 -3.93 -27.16
CA ALA A 91 -4.89 -2.76 -27.45
C ALA A 91 -5.33 -1.55 -26.61
N ILE A 92 -6.64 -1.41 -26.38
CA ILE A 92 -7.21 -0.36 -25.51
C ILE A 92 -6.72 -0.54 -24.07
N THR A 93 -6.77 -1.76 -23.53
CA THR A 93 -6.29 -2.02 -22.17
C THR A 93 -4.78 -1.86 -22.06
N ALA A 94 -4.00 -2.36 -23.02
CA ALA A 94 -2.56 -2.16 -23.03
C ALA A 94 -2.19 -0.67 -23.06
N LEU A 95 -2.81 0.09 -23.96
CA LEU A 95 -2.57 1.53 -24.09
C LEU A 95 -3.00 2.29 -22.83
N GLY A 96 -4.17 1.96 -22.27
CA GLY A 96 -4.63 2.56 -21.03
C GLY A 96 -3.67 2.30 -19.86
N VAL A 97 -3.07 1.11 -19.76
CA VAL A 97 -2.11 0.79 -18.68
C VAL A 97 -0.84 1.60 -18.90
N VAL A 98 -0.32 1.61 -20.13
CA VAL A 98 0.87 2.37 -20.50
C VAL A 98 0.68 3.87 -20.24
N LEU A 99 -0.52 4.42 -20.46
CA LEU A 99 -0.84 5.82 -20.16
C LEU A 99 -1.12 6.07 -18.68
N ALA A 100 -1.72 5.12 -17.96
CA ALA A 100 -2.06 5.28 -16.55
C ALA A 100 -0.82 5.44 -15.67
N PHE A 101 0.29 4.74 -15.96
CA PHE A 101 1.54 4.87 -15.20
C PHE A 101 2.14 6.29 -15.18
N PRO A 102 2.44 6.94 -16.34
CA PRO A 102 2.98 8.28 -16.35
C PRO A 102 1.98 9.32 -15.82
N LEU A 103 0.68 9.16 -16.05
CA LEU A 103 -0.34 10.05 -15.50
C LEU A 103 -0.45 9.92 -13.97
N ALA A 104 -0.39 8.70 -13.45
CA ALA A 104 -0.35 8.45 -12.00
C ALA A 104 0.90 9.08 -11.37
N TRP A 105 2.05 9.00 -12.04
CA TRP A 105 3.26 9.68 -11.59
C TRP A 105 3.10 11.21 -11.57
N ALA A 106 2.51 11.78 -12.63
CA ALA A 106 2.25 13.21 -12.70
C ALA A 106 1.30 13.68 -11.58
N LEU A 107 0.23 12.93 -11.31
CA LEU A 107 -0.68 13.20 -10.20
C LEU A 107 0.00 13.04 -8.83
N TYR A 108 0.82 12.02 -8.67
CA TYR A 108 1.57 11.79 -7.44
C TYR A 108 2.50 12.97 -7.12
N VAL A 109 3.24 13.46 -8.11
CA VAL A 109 4.15 14.59 -7.95
C VAL A 109 3.37 15.91 -7.80
N GLY A 110 2.33 16.12 -8.60
CA GLY A 110 1.60 17.38 -8.71
C GLY A 110 0.51 17.61 -7.66
N ALA A 111 -0.13 16.56 -7.15
CA ALA A 111 -1.25 16.67 -6.21
C ALA A 111 -0.93 16.01 -4.87
N GLU A 112 -0.37 14.79 -4.87
CA GLU A 112 -0.20 14.03 -3.63
C GLU A 112 0.92 14.58 -2.75
N ARG A 113 2.07 14.94 -3.32
CA ARG A 113 3.17 15.61 -2.59
C ARG A 113 2.74 16.93 -1.94
N PRO A 114 2.09 17.88 -2.64
CA PRO A 114 1.64 19.12 -2.00
C PRO A 114 0.51 18.89 -0.99
N ALA A 115 -0.42 17.95 -1.23
CA ALA A 115 -1.46 17.61 -0.25
C ALA A 115 -0.87 17.08 1.07
N LEU A 116 0.18 16.27 1.00
CA LEU A 116 0.90 15.79 2.18
C LEU A 116 1.72 16.89 2.89
N ALA A 117 2.20 17.88 2.15
CA ALA A 117 2.83 19.06 2.75
C ALA A 117 1.79 19.92 3.49
N LEU A 118 0.63 20.13 2.86
CA LEU A 118 -0.48 20.90 3.43
C LEU A 118 -1.07 20.22 4.68
N SER A 119 -1.22 18.90 4.68
CA SER A 119 -1.71 18.17 5.86
C SER A 119 -0.77 18.27 7.06
N ARG A 120 0.55 18.31 6.83
CA ARG A 120 1.55 18.55 7.89
C ARG A 120 1.45 19.96 8.47
N LEU A 121 1.25 20.98 7.63
CA LEU A 121 1.07 22.37 8.06
C LEU A 121 -0.20 22.53 8.91
N ILE A 122 -1.30 21.90 8.50
CA ILE A 122 -2.56 21.94 9.24
C ILE A 122 -2.45 21.13 10.55
N GLY A 123 -1.80 19.97 10.54
CA GLY A 123 -1.58 19.15 11.73
C GLY A 123 -0.74 19.84 12.81
N THR A 124 0.13 20.78 12.46
CA THR A 124 0.82 21.63 13.44
C THR A 124 -0.08 22.71 14.05
N CYS A 125 -1.05 23.24 13.30
CA CYS A 125 -2.01 24.21 13.82
C CYS A 125 -3.10 23.56 14.70
N ILE A 126 -3.48 22.31 14.39
CA ILE A 126 -4.56 21.60 15.09
C ILE A 126 -4.00 20.67 16.18
N ARG A 127 -2.78 20.85 16.72
CA ARG A 127 -2.43 20.18 17.99
C ARG A 127 -3.35 20.74 19.07
N PRO A 128 -4.42 20.03 19.48
CA PRO A 128 -5.27 20.52 20.55
C PRO A 128 -4.49 20.33 21.84
N ALA A 129 -4.89 21.07 22.88
CA ALA A 129 -4.36 21.03 24.23
C ALA A 129 -4.59 19.67 24.96
N THR A 130 -4.39 18.53 24.29
CA THR A 130 -4.46 17.18 24.88
C THR A 130 -3.29 16.90 25.82
N ALA A 131 -2.21 17.68 25.75
CA ALA A 131 -1.13 17.66 26.75
C ALA A 131 -1.60 18.06 28.16
N THR A 132 -2.66 18.86 28.27
CA THR A 132 -3.18 19.32 29.58
C THR A 132 -4.08 18.28 30.25
N SER A 133 -4.75 17.41 29.49
CA SER A 133 -5.67 16.39 30.06
C SER A 133 -4.95 15.15 30.59
N GLN A 134 -3.84 14.74 29.95
CA GLN A 134 -3.06 13.56 30.39
C GLN A 134 -2.27 13.80 31.69
N ALA A 135 -2.04 15.07 32.07
CA ALA A 135 -1.43 15.46 33.34
C ALA A 135 -2.44 15.44 34.51
N ALA A 136 -3.74 15.65 34.25
CA ALA A 136 -4.77 15.72 35.28
C ALA A 136 -5.29 14.34 35.73
N VAL A 137 -5.14 13.29 34.90
CA VAL A 137 -5.54 11.91 35.22
C VAL A 137 -4.42 11.14 35.96
N ARG A 138 -3.22 11.73 36.08
CA ARG A 138 -2.04 11.11 36.72
C ARG A 138 -1.76 11.65 38.13
N ASN A 139 -2.75 12.28 38.78
CA ASN A 139 -2.70 12.76 40.16
C ASN A 139 -3.98 12.33 40.88
#